data_AF-A0A1U7W467-F1
#
_entry.id   AF-A0A1U7W467-F1
#
_cell.length_a   1.000
_cell.length_b   1.000
_cell.length_c   1.000
_cell.angle_alpha   90.00
_cell.angle_beta   90.00
_cell.angle_gamma   90.00
#
_symmetry.space_group_name_H-M   'P 1'
#
loop_
_entity.id
_entity.type
_entity.pdbx_description
1 polymer ?
#
loop_
_entity_poly.entity_id
_entity_poly.type
_entity_poly.pdbx_seq_one_letter_code
_entity_poly.pdbx_strand_id
1 'polypeptide(L)'
;MPSGRPGGGGKGGKGVKGSSRLRVGSWNIGSLTGKSIELGNILHKREINIACAQETRWKGTRARDVNGFKLWYSGGGTYKNWIGILVDMDLKKMVVDARRVNDRVMSIKLVVDGVTFNVISAYTPQVGLGEEVKRHF
;
A
#
# COMPACT_ATOMS: atom_id res chain seq x y z
N MET A 1 12.38 -42.70 -51.53
CA MET A 1 12.86 -42.22 -50.22
C MET A 1 13.40 -40.80 -50.39
N PRO A 2 12.87 -39.80 -49.65
CA PRO A 2 13.61 -38.58 -49.36
C PRO A 2 14.08 -38.58 -47.90
N SER A 3 15.39 -38.44 -47.73
CA SER A 3 16.10 -38.22 -46.48
C SER A 3 16.16 -36.72 -46.16
N GLY A 4 15.79 -36.30 -44.94
CA GLY A 4 15.96 -34.92 -44.46
C GLY A 4 15.57 -34.77 -42.98
N ARG A 5 16.42 -34.10 -42.20
CA ARG A 5 16.58 -34.14 -40.72
C ARG A 5 15.42 -33.58 -39.87
N PRO A 6 15.32 -34.00 -38.59
CA PRO A 6 14.44 -33.37 -37.60
C PRO A 6 15.05 -32.05 -37.08
N GLY A 7 14.39 -30.93 -37.37
CA GLY A 7 14.73 -29.62 -36.80
C GLY A 7 14.09 -29.48 -35.42
N GLY A 8 14.90 -29.57 -34.37
CA GLY A 8 14.48 -29.44 -32.98
C GLY A 8 13.80 -28.09 -32.71
N GLY A 9 12.52 -28.14 -32.34
CA GLY A 9 11.82 -27.03 -31.74
C GLY A 9 12.40 -26.77 -30.35
N GLY A 10 13.41 -25.91 -30.28
CA GLY A 10 13.88 -25.34 -29.03
C GLY A 10 12.70 -24.62 -28.36
N LYS A 11 12.16 -25.22 -27.30
CA LYS A 11 11.29 -24.52 -26.36
C LYS A 11 12.12 -23.37 -25.79
N GLY A 12 11.88 -22.18 -26.34
CA GLY A 12 12.39 -20.93 -25.78
C GLY A 12 12.07 -20.93 -24.30
N GLY A 13 13.12 -21.00 -23.48
CA GLY A 13 13.01 -20.89 -22.04
C GLY A 13 12.18 -19.64 -21.75
N LYS A 14 11.05 -19.82 -21.05
CA LYS A 14 10.31 -18.70 -20.50
C LYS A 14 11.30 -17.89 -19.69
N GLY A 15 11.59 -16.69 -20.19
CA GLY A 15 12.47 -15.74 -19.55
C GLY A 15 12.13 -15.66 -18.06
N VAL A 16 13.18 -15.70 -17.25
CA VAL A 16 13.14 -15.42 -15.82
C VAL A 16 12.19 -14.25 -15.61
N LYS A 17 11.05 -14.49 -14.94
CA LYS A 17 10.12 -13.42 -14.55
C LYS A 17 10.97 -12.33 -13.89
N GLY A 18 11.05 -11.18 -14.56
CA GLY A 18 11.87 -10.07 -14.13
C GLY A 18 11.58 -9.75 -12.67
N SER A 19 12.65 -9.44 -11.93
CA SER A 19 12.66 -8.97 -10.54
C SER A 19 11.34 -8.28 -10.16
N SER A 20 10.58 -8.89 -9.25
CA SER A 20 9.33 -8.34 -8.71
C SER A 20 9.65 -7.06 -7.93
N ARG A 21 9.75 -5.94 -8.65
CA ARG A 21 10.10 -4.65 -8.07
C ARG A 21 8.91 -4.11 -7.27
N LEU A 22 8.96 -4.27 -5.96
CA LEU A 22 8.00 -3.65 -5.05
C LEU A 22 8.19 -2.12 -5.05
N ARG A 23 7.15 -1.38 -5.44
CA ARG A 23 7.13 0.08 -5.42
C ARG A 23 6.27 0.58 -4.27
N VAL A 24 6.89 1.33 -3.36
CA VAL A 24 6.24 1.94 -2.20
C VAL A 24 6.24 3.46 -2.34
N GLY A 25 5.14 4.11 -2.00
CA GLY A 25 5.02 5.57 -2.01
C GLY A 25 4.31 6.11 -0.78
N SER A 26 4.45 7.40 -0.53
CA SER A 26 3.68 8.14 0.47
C SER A 26 3.04 9.37 -0.16
N TRP A 27 1.79 9.66 0.18
CA TRP A 27 1.06 10.80 -0.33
C TRP A 27 0.16 11.41 0.75
N ASN A 28 0.39 12.69 1.04
CA ASN A 28 -0.59 13.54 1.72
C ASN A 28 -1.71 13.97 0.76
N ILE A 29 -2.92 13.43 0.95
CA ILE A 29 -4.06 13.60 0.02
C ILE A 29 -4.90 14.84 0.40
N GLY A 30 -4.83 15.28 1.66
CA GLY A 30 -5.64 16.36 2.22
C GLY A 30 -7.13 16.04 2.42
N SER A 31 -7.73 15.15 1.59
CA SER A 31 -9.07 14.55 1.79
C SER A 31 -9.32 13.42 0.77
N LEU A 32 -9.77 12.25 1.22
CA LEU A 32 -10.18 11.15 0.32
C LEU A 32 -11.61 11.31 -0.23
N THR A 33 -12.41 12.24 0.29
CA THR A 33 -13.79 12.44 -0.17
C THR A 33 -13.79 12.93 -1.62
N GLY A 34 -14.38 12.13 -2.52
CA GLY A 34 -14.46 12.42 -3.96
C GLY A 34 -13.20 12.09 -4.77
N LYS A 35 -12.06 11.80 -4.12
CA LYS A 35 -10.75 11.56 -4.80
C LYS A 35 -10.30 10.10 -4.79
N SER A 36 -11.08 9.19 -4.22
CA SER A 36 -10.68 7.79 -4.07
C SER A 36 -10.47 7.07 -5.41
N ILE A 37 -11.27 7.40 -6.44
CA ILE A 37 -11.12 6.83 -7.78
C ILE A 37 -9.85 7.35 -8.46
N GLU A 38 -9.62 8.66 -8.42
CA GLU A 38 -8.42 9.30 -8.97
C GLU A 38 -7.15 8.77 -8.31
N LEU A 39 -7.17 8.57 -6.99
CA LEU A 39 -6.05 7.99 -6.26
C LEU A 39 -5.67 6.63 -6.83
N GLY A 40 -6.63 5.72 -6.99
CA GLY A 40 -6.35 4.41 -7.56
C GLY A 40 -5.81 4.49 -8.98
N ASN A 41 -6.35 5.38 -9.82
CA ASN A 41 -5.86 5.59 -11.18
C ASN A 41 -4.40 6.09 -11.20
N ILE A 42 -4.03 6.99 -10.30
CA ILE A 42 -2.66 7.53 -10.20
C ILE A 42 -1.70 6.47 -9.66
N LEU A 43 -2.12 5.67 -8.68
CA LEU A 43 -1.32 4.56 -8.17
C LEU A 43 -1.06 3.52 -9.26
N HIS A 44 -2.07 3.19 -10.05
CA HIS A 44 -1.93 2.28 -11.18
C HIS A 44 -1.03 2.86 -12.28
N LYS A 45 -1.23 4.14 -12.66
CA LYS A 45 -0.40 4.84 -13.65
C LYS A 45 1.07 4.94 -13.24
N ARG A 46 1.35 4.99 -11.93
CA ARG A 46 2.72 5.04 -11.38
C ARG A 46 3.24 3.65 -10.99
N GLU A 47 2.47 2.59 -11.22
CA GLU A 47 2.77 1.21 -10.82
C GLU A 47 3.18 1.08 -9.35
N ILE A 48 2.53 1.85 -8.46
CA ILE A 48 2.81 1.80 -7.01
C ILE A 48 2.00 0.65 -6.42
N ASN A 49 2.68 -0.30 -5.78
CA ASN A 49 1.99 -1.45 -5.16
C ASN A 49 1.54 -1.17 -3.73
N ILE A 50 2.27 -0.33 -2.98
CA ILE A 50 1.91 0.07 -1.61
C ILE A 50 1.99 1.59 -1.50
N ALA A 51 0.94 2.23 -1.01
CA ALA A 51 0.91 3.67 -0.79
C ALA A 51 0.45 4.03 0.61
N CYS A 52 1.22 4.86 1.31
CA CYS A 52 0.83 5.45 2.58
C CYS A 52 0.05 6.74 2.31
N ALA A 53 -1.20 6.80 2.74
CA ALA A 53 -2.07 7.97 2.61
C ALA A 53 -2.17 8.72 3.94
N GLN A 54 -1.96 10.03 3.91
CA GLN A 54 -2.11 10.91 5.08
C GLN A 54 -3.25 11.91 4.83
N GLU A 55 -3.85 12.40 5.91
CA GLU A 55 -4.95 13.38 5.90
C GLU A 55 -6.17 12.93 5.10
N THR A 56 -6.55 11.65 5.25
CA THR A 56 -7.69 11.08 4.51
C THR A 56 -9.05 11.69 4.89
N ARG A 57 -9.15 12.32 6.06
CA ARG A 57 -10.38 12.92 6.64
C ARG A 57 -11.56 11.95 6.80
N TRP A 58 -11.31 10.64 6.76
CA TRP A 58 -12.33 9.60 6.89
C TRP A 58 -12.45 9.14 8.33
N LYS A 59 -13.66 9.22 8.91
CA LYS A 59 -13.91 8.83 10.31
C LYS A 59 -13.97 7.30 10.48
N GLY A 60 -13.45 6.85 11.62
CA GLY A 60 -13.49 5.48 12.08
C GLY A 60 -12.35 4.61 11.54
N THR A 61 -12.34 3.37 12.03
CA THR A 61 -11.31 2.39 11.74
C THR A 61 -11.88 1.29 10.88
N ARG A 62 -11.61 1.31 9.57
CA ARG A 62 -12.14 0.30 8.64
C ARG A 62 -11.11 -0.07 7.58
N ALA A 63 -11.49 -1.03 6.75
CA ALA A 63 -10.78 -1.35 5.51
C ALA A 63 -11.78 -1.37 4.35
N ARG A 64 -11.45 -0.73 3.23
CA ARG A 64 -12.31 -0.61 2.05
C ARG A 64 -11.52 -0.91 0.79
N ASP A 65 -12.21 -1.38 -0.23
CA ASP A 65 -11.62 -1.66 -1.52
C ASP A 65 -11.83 -0.40 -2.39
N VAL A 66 -10.75 0.10 -2.98
CA VAL A 66 -10.71 1.35 -3.74
C VAL A 66 -9.97 1.08 -5.05
N ASN A 67 -10.74 0.96 -6.15
CA ASN A 67 -10.21 0.89 -7.51
C ASN A 67 -9.00 -0.08 -7.68
N GLY A 68 -9.14 -1.33 -7.21
CA GLY A 68 -8.08 -2.35 -7.30
C GLY A 68 -7.08 -2.35 -6.14
N PHE A 69 -7.25 -1.49 -5.14
CA PHE A 69 -6.42 -1.44 -3.93
C PHE A 69 -7.26 -1.72 -2.67
N LYS A 70 -6.65 -2.39 -1.69
CA LYS A 70 -7.19 -2.47 -0.33
C LYS A 70 -6.66 -1.30 0.49
N LEU A 71 -7.55 -0.40 0.91
CA LEU A 71 -7.24 0.70 1.81
C LEU A 71 -7.61 0.30 3.24
N TRP A 72 -6.62 0.21 4.13
CA TRP A 72 -6.84 0.26 5.57
C TRP A 72 -6.71 1.71 6.01
N TYR A 73 -7.68 2.21 6.77
CA TYR A 73 -7.62 3.56 7.32
C TYR A 73 -7.99 3.57 8.80
N SER A 74 -7.42 4.54 9.52
CA SER A 74 -7.77 4.89 10.89
C SER A 74 -7.99 6.38 10.95
N GLY A 75 -9.08 6.77 11.59
CA GLY A 75 -9.48 8.15 11.75
C GLY A 75 -10.20 8.31 13.06
N GLY A 76 -9.63 9.10 13.96
CA GLY A 76 -10.25 9.43 15.24
C GLY A 76 -11.59 10.17 15.08
N GLY A 77 -12.35 10.25 16.19
CA GLY A 77 -13.61 11.01 16.24
C GLY A 77 -13.41 12.53 16.07
N THR A 78 -12.22 13.02 16.40
CA THR A 78 -11.80 14.42 16.22
C THR A 78 -11.28 14.66 14.81
N TYR A 79 -11.49 15.87 14.28
CA TYR A 79 -11.08 16.29 12.94
C TYR A 79 -9.55 16.44 12.77
N LYS A 80 -8.76 15.61 13.44
CA LYS A 80 -7.30 15.69 13.46
C LYS A 80 -6.80 14.26 13.59
N ASN A 81 -5.87 13.87 12.71
CA ASN A 81 -5.19 12.56 12.65
C ASN A 81 -5.95 11.48 11.85
N TRP A 82 -5.63 11.41 10.56
CA TRP A 82 -6.11 10.33 9.69
C TRP A 82 -4.97 9.81 8.84
N ILE A 83 -4.81 8.51 8.89
CA ILE A 83 -3.80 7.79 8.11
C ILE A 83 -4.44 6.59 7.45
N GLY A 84 -3.85 6.17 6.35
CA GLY A 84 -4.19 4.94 5.69
C GLY A 84 -3.02 4.33 4.96
N ILE A 85 -3.17 3.06 4.64
CA ILE A 85 -2.24 2.31 3.81
C ILE A 85 -3.08 1.63 2.73
N LEU A 86 -2.72 1.87 1.48
CA LEU A 86 -3.23 1.20 0.30
C LEU A 86 -2.25 0.11 -0.08
N VAL A 87 -2.76 -1.09 -0.32
CA VAL A 87 -2.01 -2.21 -0.87
C VAL A 87 -2.75 -2.72 -2.09
N ASP A 88 -2.01 -3.00 -3.15
CA ASP A 88 -2.53 -3.64 -4.35
C ASP A 88 -3.29 -4.94 -3.98
N MET A 89 -4.43 -5.19 -4.62
CA MET A 89 -5.23 -6.40 -4.35
C MET A 89 -4.47 -7.70 -4.64
N ASP A 90 -3.48 -7.67 -5.53
CA ASP A 90 -2.60 -8.82 -5.78
C ASP A 90 -1.64 -9.05 -4.60
N LEU A 91 -1.13 -7.97 -3.99
CA LEU A 91 -0.27 -8.05 -2.80
C LEU A 91 -1.05 -8.23 -1.49
N LYS A 92 -2.36 -7.98 -1.48
CA LYS A 92 -3.22 -8.17 -0.29
C LYS A 92 -3.10 -9.58 0.28
N LYS A 93 -2.93 -10.59 -0.58
CA LYS A 93 -2.77 -12.00 -0.16
C LYS A 93 -1.47 -12.25 0.61
N MET A 94 -0.47 -11.39 0.41
CA MET A 94 0.83 -11.46 1.07
C MET A 94 0.86 -10.70 2.40
N VAL A 95 -0.18 -9.91 2.72
CA VAL A 95 -0.29 -9.21 4.00
C VAL A 95 -0.61 -10.23 5.08
N VAL A 96 0.33 -10.41 6.01
CA VAL A 96 0.19 -11.33 7.14
C VAL A 96 -0.38 -10.66 8.38
N ASP A 97 -0.16 -9.35 8.52
CA ASP A 97 -0.64 -8.60 9.69
C ASP A 97 -0.88 -7.13 9.32
N ALA A 98 -1.92 -6.54 9.89
CA ALA A 98 -2.26 -5.13 9.73
C ALA A 98 -2.61 -4.56 11.10
N ARG A 99 -1.62 -3.91 11.72
CA ARG A 99 -1.75 -3.31 13.05
C ARG A 99 -2.04 -1.83 12.95
N ARG A 100 -2.98 -1.39 13.78
CA ARG A 100 -3.32 0.01 13.96
C ARG A 100 -2.94 0.36 15.38
N VAL A 101 -1.85 1.11 15.54
CA VAL A 101 -1.33 1.44 16.87
C VAL A 101 -2.16 2.58 17.46
N ASN A 102 -2.41 3.62 16.66
CA ASN A 102 -3.27 4.74 17.02
C ASN A 102 -3.77 5.46 15.74
N ASP A 103 -4.46 6.59 15.91
CA ASP A 103 -4.96 7.41 14.78
C ASP A 103 -3.85 8.10 13.96
N ARG A 104 -2.58 7.92 14.34
CA ARG A 104 -1.39 8.54 13.73
C ARG A 104 -0.38 7.54 13.20
N VAL A 105 -0.43 6.28 13.62
CA VAL A 105 0.52 5.23 13.27
C VAL A 105 -0.22 3.94 12.94
N MET A 106 0.00 3.47 11.71
CA MET A 106 -0.50 2.20 11.18
C MET A 106 0.66 1.46 10.55
N SER A 107 0.70 0.15 10.72
CA SER A 107 1.73 -0.68 10.14
C SER A 107 1.12 -1.92 9.51
N ILE A 108 1.63 -2.32 8.37
CA ILE A 108 1.34 -3.62 7.77
C ILE A 108 2.62 -4.44 7.66
N LYS A 109 2.47 -5.75 7.81
CA LYS A 109 3.51 -6.73 7.57
C LYS A 109 3.12 -7.54 6.35
N LEU A 110 4.04 -7.67 5.40
CA LEU A 110 3.86 -8.43 4.18
C LEU A 110 5.00 -9.43 4.03
N VAL A 111 4.74 -10.60 3.48
CA VAL A 111 5.77 -11.59 3.16
C VAL A 111 5.74 -11.86 1.66
N VAL A 112 6.78 -11.44 0.94
CA VAL A 112 6.90 -11.61 -0.52
C VAL A 112 8.16 -12.42 -0.80
N ASP A 113 8.01 -13.55 -1.49
CA ASP A 113 9.13 -14.44 -1.88
C ASP A 113 10.05 -14.83 -0.71
N GLY A 114 9.48 -15.05 0.48
CA GLY A 114 10.22 -15.40 1.70
C GLY A 114 10.84 -14.22 2.45
N VAL A 115 10.77 -13.01 1.90
CA VAL A 115 11.24 -11.77 2.55
C VAL A 115 10.08 -11.07 3.25
N THR A 116 10.27 -10.71 4.52
CA THR A 116 9.27 -9.96 5.30
C THR A 116 9.52 -8.46 5.18
N PHE A 117 8.51 -7.73 4.71
CA PHE A 117 8.47 -6.27 4.68
C PHE A 117 7.55 -5.74 5.78
N ASN A 118 8.00 -4.71 6.50
CA ASN A 118 7.15 -3.96 7.43
C ASN A 118 7.02 -2.54 6.90
N VAL A 119 5.81 -2.13 6.54
CA VAL A 119 5.52 -0.78 6.08
C VAL A 119 4.79 -0.05 7.19
N ILE A 120 5.35 1.08 7.63
CA ILE A 120 4.80 1.90 8.70
C ILE A 120 4.40 3.24 8.10
N SER A 121 3.12 3.57 8.19
CA SER A 121 2.57 4.89 7.89
C SER A 121 2.41 5.64 9.21
N ALA A 122 3.15 6.73 9.34
CA ALA A 122 3.10 7.61 10.50
C ALA A 122 2.81 9.05 10.06
N TYR A 123 2.08 9.78 10.89
CA TYR A 123 1.87 11.21 10.73
C TYR A 123 2.25 11.93 12.03
N THR A 124 3.18 12.88 11.92
CA THR A 124 3.66 13.68 13.06
C THR A 124 2.74 14.89 13.26
N PRO A 125 2.34 15.21 14.51
CA PRO A 125 1.63 16.45 14.79
C PRO A 125 2.53 17.65 14.45
N GLN A 126 2.00 18.62 13.70
CA GLN A 126 2.70 19.88 13.44
C GLN A 126 3.01 20.59 14.77
N VAL A 127 4.25 21.07 14.86
CA VAL A 127 4.84 21.68 16.06
C VAL A 127 4.06 22.96 16.39
N GLY A 128 3.32 22.95 17.50
CA GLY A 128 2.49 24.07 17.94
C GLY A 128 1.32 23.72 18.87
N LEU A 129 1.00 22.43 19.05
CA LEU A 129 0.00 21.98 20.04
C LEU A 129 0.71 21.59 21.34
N GLY A 130 0.25 22.15 22.46
CA GLY A 130 0.89 22.14 23.78
C GLY A 130 1.37 20.79 24.30
N GLU A 131 2.31 20.86 25.24
CA GLU A 131 3.11 19.75 25.79
C GLU A 131 2.33 18.52 26.26
N GLU A 132 1.01 18.59 26.46
CA GLU A 132 0.17 17.43 26.80
C GLU A 132 0.21 16.32 25.75
N VAL A 133 0.33 16.65 24.45
CA VAL A 133 0.33 15.62 23.40
C VAL A 133 1.67 14.87 23.33
N LYS A 134 2.75 15.44 23.88
CA LYS A 134 4.08 14.80 23.89
C LYS A 134 4.20 13.68 24.93
N ARG A 135 3.33 13.62 25.95
CA ARG A 135 3.40 12.63 27.03
C ARG A 135 2.77 11.27 26.71
N HIS A 136 2.08 11.14 25.57
CA HIS A 136 1.41 9.90 25.15
C HIS A 136 2.09 9.21 23.96
N PHE A 137 3.36 9.53 23.70
CA PHE A 137 4.21 8.82 22.74
C PHE A 137 5.01 7.71 23.42
#